data_AF-A0A7K1LBA8-F1
#
_entry.id   AF-A0A7K1LBA8-F1
#
_cell.length_a   1.000
_cell.length_b   1.000
_cell.length_c   1.000
_cell.angle_alpha   90.00
_cell.angle_beta   90.00
_cell.angle_gamma   90.00
#
_symmetry.space_group_name_H-M   'P 1'
#
loop_
_entity.id
_entity.type
_entity.pdbx_description
1 polymer ?
#
loop_
_entity_poly.entity_id
_entity_poly.type
_entity_poly.pdbx_seq_one_letter_code
_entity_poly.pdbx_strand_id
1 'polypeptide(L)'
;MRGDDQKEAEEFAVFFERNMSALRGYLINAGSGETTADDIVQDTFLATRLYWQTIRSLDKPEAYLYKVATRCLYKERRRSVRCPGDSGQLPS
;
A
#
# COMPACT_ATOMS: atom_id res chain seq x y z
N MET A 1 -28.19 10.09 -9.41
CA MET A 1 -27.13 9.57 -8.52
C MET A 1 -25.72 9.72 -9.10
N ARG A 2 -25.46 10.61 -10.08
CA ARG A 2 -24.12 10.72 -10.73
C ARG A 2 -23.17 11.73 -10.06
N GLY A 3 -23.67 12.54 -9.12
CA GLY A 3 -22.93 13.64 -8.49
C GLY A 3 -22.14 13.23 -7.25
N ASP A 4 -22.64 12.26 -6.47
CA ASP A 4 -21.98 11.81 -5.24
C ASP A 4 -20.76 10.95 -5.55
N ASP A 5 -20.86 10.03 -6.53
CA ASP A 5 -19.74 9.22 -7.01
C ASP A 5 -18.56 10.08 -7.53
N GLN A 6 -18.89 11.19 -8.20
CA GLN A 6 -17.89 12.11 -8.75
C GLN A 6 -17.17 12.88 -7.63
N LYS A 7 -17.91 13.37 -6.63
CA LYS A 7 -17.32 13.99 -5.44
C LYS A 7 -16.41 13.03 -4.69
N GLU A 8 -16.84 11.79 -4.52
CA GLU A 8 -16.03 10.77 -3.85
C GLU A 8 -14.75 10.44 -4.60
N ALA A 9 -14.79 10.45 -5.94
CA ALA A 9 -13.60 10.29 -6.76
C ALA A 9 -12.64 11.47 -6.62
N GLU A 10 -13.15 12.70 -6.60
CA GLU A 10 -12.35 13.92 -6.39
C GLU A 10 -11.72 13.96 -4.99
N GLU A 11 -12.49 13.66 -3.94
CA GLU A 11 -11.98 13.56 -2.56
C GLU A 11 -10.87 12.51 -2.46
N PHE A 12 -11.06 11.35 -3.09
CA PHE A 12 -10.03 10.31 -3.12
C PHE A 12 -8.79 10.75 -3.91
N ALA A 13 -8.94 11.44 -5.04
CA ALA A 13 -7.82 11.94 -5.83
C ALA A 13 -6.96 12.94 -5.03
N VAL A 14 -7.61 13.86 -4.32
CA VAL A 14 -6.91 14.80 -3.42
C VAL A 14 -6.19 14.06 -2.30
N PHE A 15 -6.82 13.04 -1.73
CA PHE A 15 -6.20 12.20 -0.70
C PHE A 15 -4.99 11.42 -1.24
N PHE A 16 -5.09 10.89 -2.47
CA PHE A 16 -4.01 10.20 -3.16
C PHE A 16 -2.80 11.11 -3.38
N GLU A 17 -3.01 12.26 -4.02
CA GLU A 17 -1.94 13.21 -4.36
C GLU A 17 -1.17 13.68 -3.11
N ARG A 18 -1.89 13.91 -2.01
CA ARG A 18 -1.28 14.34 -0.73
C ARG A 18 -0.43 13.27 -0.07
N ASN A 19 -0.82 12.00 -0.18
CA ASN A 19 -0.23 10.93 0.62
C ASN A 19 0.73 10.01 -0.14
N MET A 20 0.65 9.96 -1.48
CA MET A 20 1.41 9.02 -2.30
C MET A 20 2.92 9.13 -2.08
N SER A 21 3.48 10.34 -2.19
CA SER A 21 4.92 10.57 -2.06
C SER A 21 5.42 10.25 -0.64
N ALA A 22 4.67 10.67 0.39
CA ALA A 22 5.00 10.39 1.78
C ALA A 22 4.95 8.89 2.11
N LEU A 23 3.94 8.18 1.61
CA LEU A 23 3.79 6.74 1.81
C LEU A 23 4.91 5.96 1.12
N ARG A 24 5.26 6.32 -0.12
CA ARG A 24 6.38 5.74 -0.85
C ARG A 24 7.69 5.94 -0.08
N GLY A 25 7.98 7.18 0.35
CA GLY A 25 9.17 7.50 1.13
C GLY A 25 9.25 6.72 2.45
N TYR A 26 8.11 6.58 3.15
CA TYR A 26 8.02 5.76 4.36
C TYR A 26 8.40 4.30 4.11
N LEU A 27 7.91 3.69 3.02
CA LEU A 27 8.19 2.30 2.67
C LEU A 27 9.66 2.07 2.30
N ILE A 28 10.25 3.01 1.56
CA ILE A 28 11.68 2.98 1.23
C ILE A 28 12.53 3.12 2.49
N ASN A 29 12.21 4.08 3.36
CA ASN A 29 12.91 4.26 4.64
C ASN A 29 12.72 3.05 5.58
N ALA A 30 11.60 2.35 5.49
CA ALA A 30 11.37 1.09 6.18
C ALA A 30 12.17 -0.09 5.58
N GLY A 31 13.00 0.12 4.57
CA GLY A 31 13.87 -0.90 3.97
C GLY A 31 13.23 -1.72 2.86
N SER A 32 12.15 -1.23 2.25
CA SER A 32 11.62 -1.82 1.01
C SER A 32 12.46 -1.35 -0.17
N GLY A 33 12.75 -2.22 -1.13
CA GLY A 33 13.28 -1.78 -2.42
C GLY A 33 12.28 -0.89 -3.15
N GLU A 34 12.74 -0.03 -4.05
CA GLU A 34 11.88 0.95 -4.73
C GLU A 34 10.70 0.30 -5.47
N THR A 35 10.96 -0.77 -6.23
CA THR A 35 9.91 -1.52 -6.93
C THR A 35 8.88 -2.10 -5.96
N THR A 36 9.33 -2.72 -4.87
CA THR A 36 8.44 -3.27 -3.85
C THR A 36 7.65 -2.18 -3.13
N ALA A 37 8.25 -1.00 -2.91
CA ALA A 37 7.56 0.14 -2.33
C ALA A 37 6.43 0.60 -3.26
N ASP A 38 6.68 0.70 -4.57
CA ASP A 38 5.68 1.09 -5.56
C ASP A 38 4.52 0.09 -5.64
N ASP A 39 4.81 -1.22 -5.60
CA ASP A 39 3.79 -2.27 -5.54
C ASP A 39 2.92 -2.16 -4.27
N ILE A 40 3.56 -1.95 -3.11
CA ILE A 40 2.84 -1.80 -1.83
C ILE A 40 2.00 -0.52 -1.83
N VAL A 41 2.49 0.57 -2.39
CA VAL A 41 1.73 1.83 -2.56
C VAL A 41 0.48 1.56 -3.38
N GLN A 42 0.61 0.88 -4.53
CA GLN A 42 -0.52 0.56 -5.40
C GLN A 42 -1.57 -0.30 -4.67
N ASP A 43 -1.15 -1.40 -4.03
CA ASP A 43 -2.04 -2.27 -3.25
C ASP A 43 -2.75 -1.50 -2.13
N THR A 44 -2.04 -0.61 -1.46
CA THR A 44 -2.56 0.17 -0.34
C THR A 44 -3.64 1.15 -0.80
N PHE A 45 -3.41 1.88 -1.90
CA PHE A 45 -4.40 2.81 -2.44
C PHE A 45 -5.59 2.10 -3.09
N LEU A 46 -5.39 0.93 -3.70
CA LEU A 46 -6.49 0.08 -4.18
C LEU A 46 -7.40 -0.36 -3.02
N ALA A 47 -6.81 -0.88 -1.94
CA ALA A 47 -7.56 -1.25 -0.74
C ALA A 47 -8.30 -0.04 -0.13
N THR A 48 -7.65 1.12 -0.09
CA THR A 48 -8.25 2.35 0.43
C THR A 48 -9.41 2.81 -0.45
N ARG A 49 -9.31 2.71 -1.78
CA ARG A 49 -10.40 3.08 -2.71
C ARG A 49 -11.63 2.18 -2.52
N LEU A 50 -11.42 0.87 -2.35
CA LEU A 50 -12.50 -0.10 -2.16
C LEU A 50 -13.33 0.19 -0.89
N TYR A 51 -12.71 0.71 0.16
CA TYR A 51 -13.36 1.02 1.43
C TYR A 51 -13.51 2.54 1.66
N TRP A 52 -13.40 3.36 0.60
CA TRP A 52 -13.33 4.82 0.73
C TRP A 52 -14.51 5.41 1.47
N GLN A 53 -15.72 4.89 1.24
CA GLN A 53 -16.94 5.31 1.92
C GLN A 53 -16.85 5.23 3.45
N THR A 54 -16.17 4.21 3.96
CA THR A 54 -15.97 4.02 5.41
C THR A 54 -14.74 4.78 5.90
N ILE A 55 -13.71 4.91 5.06
CA ILE A 55 -12.44 5.53 5.45
C ILE A 55 -12.55 7.06 5.52
N ARG A 56 -13.30 7.67 4.59
CA ARG A 56 -13.48 9.13 4.53
C ARG A 56 -14.24 9.71 5.72
N SER A 57 -14.98 8.88 6.46
CA SER A 57 -15.69 9.29 7.68
C SER A 57 -14.87 9.08 8.96
N LEU A 58 -13.65 8.53 8.86
CA LEU A 58 -12.74 8.41 10.00
C LEU A 58 -12.11 9.77 10.34
N ASP A 59 -11.78 9.98 11.62
CA ASP A 59 -11.06 11.18 12.06
C ASP A 59 -9.67 11.33 11.41
N LYS A 60 -9.02 10.20 11.08
CA LYS A 60 -7.67 10.14 10.49
C LYS A 60 -7.57 9.07 9.39
N PRO A 61 -8.03 9.37 8.17
CA PRO A 61 -7.96 8.45 7.03
C PRO A 61 -6.51 8.00 6.72
N GLU A 62 -5.52 8.86 6.95
CA GLU A 62 -4.10 8.55 6.72
C GLU A 62 -3.62 7.41 7.63
N ALA A 63 -4.12 7.32 8.87
CA ALA A 63 -3.75 6.25 9.79
C ALA A 63 -4.15 4.87 9.25
N TYR A 64 -5.28 4.79 8.52
CA TYR A 64 -5.69 3.57 7.84
C TYR A 64 -4.71 3.20 6.71
N LEU A 65 -4.27 4.20 5.94
CA LEU A 65 -3.29 4.03 4.86
C LEU A 65 -1.99 3.40 5.38
N TYR A 66 -1.40 3.98 6.43
CA TYR A 66 -0.17 3.45 7.02
C TYR A 66 -0.35 2.05 7.64
N LYS A 67 -1.53 1.76 8.21
CA LYS A 67 -1.88 0.43 8.73
C LYS A 67 -1.91 -0.62 7.63
N VAL A 68 -2.51 -0.30 6.48
CA VAL A 68 -2.56 -1.21 5.32
C VAL A 68 -1.17 -1.40 4.72
N ALA A 69 -0.43 -0.31 4.47
CA ALA A 69 0.92 -0.36 3.93
C ALA A 69 1.86 -1.22 4.80
N THR A 70 1.79 -1.04 6.12
CA THR A 70 2.56 -1.83 7.08
C THR A 70 2.21 -3.32 7.02
N ARG A 71 0.93 -3.67 6.86
CA ARG A 71 0.49 -5.06 6.67
C ARG A 71 1.02 -5.66 5.37
N CYS A 72 1.00 -4.91 4.27
CA CYS A 72 1.57 -5.32 2.99
C CYS A 72 3.09 -5.53 3.10
N LEU A 73 3.80 -4.60 3.75
CA LEU A 73 5.23 -4.74 4.03
C LEU A 73 5.57 -6.01 4.81
N TYR A 74 4.84 -6.30 5.90
CA TYR A 74 5.04 -7.55 6.64
C TYR A 74 4.67 -8.81 5.85
N LYS A 75 3.69 -8.72 4.96
CA LYS A 75 3.33 -9.82 4.05
C LYS A 75 4.47 -10.09 3.07
N GLU A 76 5.05 -9.07 2.46
CA GLU A 76 6.17 -9.21 1.55
C GLU A 76 7.43 -9.71 2.24
N ARG A 77 7.77 -9.17 3.42
CA ARG A 77 8.89 -9.70 4.22
C ARG A 77 8.73 -11.19 4.53
N ARG A 78 7.51 -11.64 4.85
CA ARG A 78 7.24 -13.08 5.07
C ARG A 78 7.35 -13.92 3.80
N ARG A 79 7.11 -13.34 2.61
CA ARG A 79 7.32 -14.01 1.32
C ARG A 79 8.81 -14.10 0.99
N SER A 80 9.58 -13.02 1.19
CA SER A 80 11.03 -13.03 0.96
C SER A 80 11.77 -13.99 1.90
N VAL A 81 11.36 -14.10 3.16
CA VAL A 81 11.94 -15.06 4.13
C VAL A 81 11.63 -16.52 3.74
N ARG A 82 10.66 -16.77 2.87
CA ARG A 82 10.34 -18.12 2.38
C ARG A 82 11.21 -18.59 1.21
N CYS A 83 12.19 -17.79 0.75
CA CYS A 83 13.19 -18.22 -0.24
C CYS A 83 14.63 -18.04 0.27
N PRO A 84 15.13 -18.98 1.09
CA PRO A 84 16.50 -19.44 1.00
C PRO A 84 16.48 -20.97 0.79
N GLY A 85 16.36 -21.42 -0.46
CA GLY A 85 16.30 -22.85 -0.73
C GLY A 85 15.86 -23.22 -2.14
N ASP A 86 16.55 -22.71 -3.17
CA ASP A 86 16.71 -23.50 -4.39
C ASP A 86 18.03 -23.12 -5.09
N SER A 87 19.13 -23.54 -4.49
CA SER A 87 20.37 -23.79 -5.20
C SER A 87 20.58 -25.30 -5.16
N GLY A 88 19.77 -26.01 -5.97
CA GLY A 88 19.97 -27.42 -6.27
C GLY A 88 21.29 -27.65 -7.01
N GLN A 89 22.41 -27.56 -6.30
CA GLN A 89 23.67 -28.18 -6.70
C GLN A 89 23.64 -29.61 -6.15
N LEU A 90 23.22 -30.58 -6.97
CA LEU A 90 23.46 -32.00 -6.69
C LEU A 90 24.92 -32.33 -7.05
N PRO A 91 25.70 -32.96 -6.15
CA PRO A 91 26.96 -33.56 -6.54
C PRO A 91 26.70 -34.94 -7.15
N SER A 92 27.20 -35.18 -8.36
CA SER A 92 27.62 -36.49 -8.87
C SER A 92 28.66 -36.27 -9.96
#